data_AF-A0A444YQW8-F1
#
_entry.id   AF-A0A444YQW8-F1
#
_cell.length_a   1.000
_cell.length_b   1.000
_cell.length_c   1.000
_cell.angle_alpha   90.00
_cell.angle_beta   90.00
_cell.angle_gamma   90.00
#
_symmetry.space_group_name_H-M   'P 1'
#
loop_
_entity.id
_entity.type
_entity.pdbx_description
1 polymer ?
#
loop_
_entity_poly.entity_id
_entity_poly.type
_entity_poly.pdbx_seq_one_letter_code
_entity_poly.pdbx_strand_id
1 'polypeptide(L)'
;MCDLAGLEDALVKRVMITPEEVIKRSLNPQSAAISRDGLAKTIYSRLFDWLVDKINNLIGRDATSKFFIGVLDIYGFGSFKTNRYVQIWQARYRCHRAFKYYKCR
;
A
#
# COMPACT_ATOMS: atom_id res chain seq x y z
N MET A 1 -18.26 12.93 1.31
CA MET A 1 -17.90 12.84 2.75
C MET A 1 -17.99 11.38 3.16
N CYS A 2 -17.02 10.86 3.91
CA CYS A 2 -17.10 9.48 4.42
C CYS A 2 -18.19 9.40 5.49
N ASP A 3 -19.08 8.42 5.37
CA ASP A 3 -20.07 8.12 6.40
C ASP A 3 -19.41 7.38 7.58
N LEU A 4 -19.65 7.87 8.79
CA LEU A 4 -19.05 7.33 10.01
C LEU A 4 -19.62 5.95 10.33
N ALA A 5 -20.93 5.77 10.14
CA ALA A 5 -21.62 4.52 10.41
C ALA A 5 -21.21 3.43 9.40
N GLY A 6 -21.10 3.78 8.12
CA GLY A 6 -20.58 2.88 7.09
C GLY A 6 -19.13 2.46 7.31
N LEU A 7 -18.28 3.34 7.86
CA LEU A 7 -16.90 3.00 8.19
C LEU A 7 -16.82 2.03 9.36
N GLU A 8 -17.62 2.26 10.41
CA GLU A 8 -17.70 1.34 11.56
C GLU A 8 -18.21 -0.04 11.13
N ASP A 9 -19.27 -0.09 10.32
CA ASP A 9 -19.81 -1.34 9.77
C ASP A 9 -18.75 -2.11 8.96
N ALA A 10 -18.00 -1.40 8.11
CA ALA A 10 -16.96 -2.00 7.27
C ALA A 10 -15.74 -2.53 8.04
N LEU A 11 -15.42 -1.91 9.19
CA LEU A 11 -14.29 -2.33 10.03
C LEU A 11 -14.66 -3.46 10.99
N VAL A 12 -15.91 -3.48 11.45
CA VAL A 12 -16.37 -4.40 12.51
C VAL A 12 -17.14 -5.60 11.94
N LYS A 13 -17.73 -5.50 10.75
CA LYS A 13 -18.49 -6.61 10.15
C LYS A 13 -17.82 -7.14 8.90
N ARG A 14 -17.83 -8.46 8.76
CA ARG A 14 -17.43 -9.16 7.55
C ARG A 14 -18.67 -9.57 6.78
N VAL A 15 -18.73 -9.14 5.53
CA VAL A 15 -19.76 -9.57 4.58
C VAL A 15 -19.21 -10.75 3.79
N MET A 16 -19.91 -11.89 3.84
CA MET A 16 -19.62 -13.05 3.02
C MET A 16 -20.78 -13.24 2.03
N ILE A 17 -20.46 -13.23 0.74
CA ILE A 17 -21.44 -13.43 -0.33
C ILE A 17 -21.39 -14.91 -0.70
N THR A 18 -22.46 -15.64 -0.40
CA THR A 18 -22.70 -16.98 -0.93
C THR A 18 -23.73 -16.89 -2.07
N PRO A 19 -23.86 -17.93 -2.93
CA PRO A 19 -24.81 -17.90 -4.04
C PRO A 19 -26.27 -17.72 -3.62
N GLU A 20 -26.60 -18.10 -2.38
CA GLU A 20 -27.96 -18.11 -1.85
C GLU A 20 -28.24 -16.92 -0.92
N GLU A 21 -27.22 -16.35 -0.25
CA GLU A 21 -27.43 -15.24 0.70
C GLU A 21 -26.17 -14.38 0.98
N VAL A 22 -26.41 -13.20 1.58
CA VAL A 22 -25.34 -12.33 2.07
C VAL A 22 -25.29 -12.42 3.59
N ILE A 23 -24.32 -13.17 4.11
CA ILE A 23 -24.13 -13.38 5.55
C ILE A 23 -23.23 -12.28 6.10
N LYS A 24 -23.76 -11.46 7.02
CA LYS A 24 -22.98 -10.48 7.79
C LYS A 24 -22.61 -11.08 9.16
N ARG A 25 -21.32 -11.19 9.45
CA ARG A 25 -20.83 -11.64 10.77
C ARG A 25 -19.96 -10.56 11.41
N SER A 26 -20.14 -10.36 12.72
CA SER A 26 -19.27 -9.49 13.51
C SER A 26 -17.87 -10.11 13.62
N LEU A 27 -16.84 -9.28 13.46
CA LEU A 27 -15.43 -9.66 13.56
C LEU A 27 -14.97 -9.69 15.01
N ASN A 28 -14.00 -10.56 15.30
CA ASN A 28 -13.30 -10.54 16.59
C ASN A 28 -12.49 -9.25 16.72
N PRO A 29 -12.26 -8.72 17.94
CA PRO A 29 -11.50 -7.48 18.16
C PRO A 29 -10.13 -7.47 17.49
N GLN A 30 -9.44 -8.61 17.49
CA GLN A 30 -8.13 -8.78 16.82
C GLN A 30 -8.24 -8.63 15.29
N SER A 31 -9.28 -9.20 14.68
CA SER A 31 -9.50 -9.10 13.23
C SER A 31 -9.93 -7.70 12.81
N ALA A 32 -10.74 -7.02 13.63
CA ALA A 32 -11.10 -5.61 13.42
C ALA A 32 -9.85 -4.70 13.48
N ALA A 33 -8.93 -4.95 14.43
CA ALA A 33 -7.67 -4.23 14.51
C ALA A 33 -6.79 -4.44 13.26
N ILE A 34 -6.68 -5.68 12.76
CA ILE A 34 -5.96 -5.97 11.52
C ILE A 34 -6.59 -5.26 10.32
N SER A 35 -7.93 -5.22 10.24
CA SER A 35 -8.66 -4.52 9.17
C SER A 35 -8.36 -3.02 9.19
N ARG A 36 -8.41 -2.39 10.36
CA ARG A 36 -8.04 -0.98 10.56
C ARG A 36 -6.61 -0.70 10.13
N ASP A 37 -5.65 -1.52 10.57
CA ASP A 37 -4.24 -1.34 10.24
C ASP A 37 -4.00 -1.56 8.73
N GLY A 38 -4.72 -2.49 8.10
CA GLY A 38 -4.73 -2.71 6.65
C GLY A 38 -5.30 -1.52 5.87
N LEU A 39 -6.37 -0.90 6.36
CA LEU A 39 -6.93 0.32 5.79
C LEU A 39 -5.92 1.47 5.87
N ALA A 40 -5.34 1.71 7.05
CA ALA A 40 -4.32 2.75 7.26
C ALA A 40 -3.12 2.56 6.33
N LYS A 41 -2.64 1.32 6.19
CA LYS A 41 -1.54 0.99 5.28
C LYS A 41 -1.88 1.26 3.81
N THR A 42 -3.11 0.95 3.40
CA THR A 42 -3.58 1.21 2.03
C THR A 42 -3.64 2.71 1.73
N ILE A 43 -4.18 3.50 2.67
CA ILE A 43 -4.26 4.96 2.55
C ILE A 43 -2.86 5.54 2.45
N TYR A 44 -1.96 5.16 3.36
CA TYR A 44 -0.58 5.62 3.34
C TYR A 44 0.14 5.27 2.04
N SER A 45 -0.04 4.04 1.54
CA SER A 45 0.55 3.63 0.26
C SER A 45 0.05 4.49 -0.91
N ARG A 46 -1.27 4.74 -1.00
CA ARG A 46 -1.84 5.57 -2.08
C ARG A 46 -1.38 7.02 -1.99
N LEU A 47 -1.29 7.56 -0.78
CA LEU A 47 -0.80 8.92 -0.55
C LEU A 47 0.67 9.04 -0.97
N PHE A 48 1.50 8.08 -0.59
CA PHE A 48 2.92 8.05 -0.98
C PHE A 48 3.07 7.98 -2.50
N ASP A 49 2.30 7.12 -3.17
CA ASP A 49 2.33 6.98 -4.63
C ASP A 49 1.95 8.30 -5.31
N TRP A 50 0.88 8.95 -4.85
CA TRP A 50 0.45 10.25 -5.34
C TRP A 50 1.50 11.34 -5.11
N LEU A 51 2.15 11.35 -3.94
CA LEU A 51 3.18 12.32 -3.60
C LEU A 51 4.40 12.17 -4.53
N VAL A 52 4.86 10.93 -4.74
CA VAL A 52 5.96 10.62 -5.66
C VAL A 52 5.61 11.06 -7.08
N ASP A 53 4.39 10.78 -7.54
CA ASP A 53 3.95 11.20 -8.87
C ASP A 53 3.88 12.73 -8.99
N LYS A 54 3.40 13.44 -7.96
CA LYS A 54 3.40 14.90 -7.93
C LYS A 54 4.80 15.48 -7.98
N ILE A 55 5.73 14.98 -7.16
CA ILE A 55 7.12 15.41 -7.16
C ILE A 55 7.76 15.17 -8.53
N ASN A 56 7.57 13.98 -9.11
CA ASN A 56 8.09 13.64 -10.43
C ASN A 56 7.55 14.53 -11.55
N ASN A 57 6.30 14.98 -11.45
CA ASN A 57 5.71 15.90 -12.41
C ASN A 57 6.21 17.34 -12.22
N LEU A 58 6.53 17.75 -10.99
CA LEU A 58 7.06 19.08 -10.68
C LEU A 58 8.54 19.25 -11.05
N ILE A 59 9.35 18.20 -10.89
CA ILE A 59 10.78 18.25 -11.18
C ILE A 59 11.04 18.46 -12.68
N GLY A 60 10.08 18.14 -13.55
CA GLY A 60 10.14 18.41 -14.98
C GLY A 60 11.21 17.58 -15.68
N ARG A 61 10.79 16.63 -16.52
CA ARG A 61 11.73 15.93 -17.40
C ARG A 61 11.72 16.57 -18.77
N ASP A 62 12.91 16.90 -19.26
CA ASP A 62 13.11 17.19 -20.66
C ASP A 62 12.88 15.90 -21.46
N ALA A 63 11.79 15.84 -22.22
CA ALA A 63 11.40 14.68 -23.00
C ALA A 63 12.43 14.32 -24.09
N THR A 64 13.37 15.22 -24.37
CA THR A 64 14.40 15.04 -25.40
C THR A 64 15.71 14.46 -24.87
N SER A 65 15.87 14.34 -23.54
CA SER A 65 17.12 13.84 -22.97
C SER A 65 17.29 12.34 -23.17
N LYS A 66 18.34 11.94 -23.91
CA LYS A 66 18.72 10.54 -24.15
C LYS A 66 19.49 9.89 -22.99
N PHE A 67 19.97 10.69 -22.03
CA PHE A 67 20.81 10.23 -20.93
C PHE A 67 20.21 10.65 -19.59
N PHE A 68 20.06 9.70 -18.67
CA PHE A 68 19.67 9.98 -17.29
C PHE A 68 20.61 9.25 -16.34
N ILE A 69 20.93 9.88 -15.21
CA ILE A 69 21.64 9.25 -14.10
C ILE A 69 20.63 9.07 -12.98
N GLY A 70 20.37 7.81 -12.61
CA GLY A 70 19.46 7.45 -11.52
C GLY A 70 20.21 6.99 -10.28
N VAL A 71 19.99 7.65 -9.15
CA VAL A 71 20.51 7.20 -7.85
C VAL A 71 19.44 6.35 -7.17
N LEU A 72 19.72 5.07 -6.92
CA LEU A 72 18.81 4.15 -6.23
C LEU A 72 19.13 4.13 -4.74
N ASP A 73 18.33 4.81 -3.93
CA ASP A 73 18.34 4.68 -2.48
C ASP A 73 17.20 3.76 -2.03
N ILE A 74 17.56 2.51 -1.72
CA ILE A 74 16.64 1.53 -1.15
C ILE A 74 16.98 1.33 0.32
N TYR A 75 16.07 1.73 1.20
CA TYR A 75 16.25 1.53 2.64
C TYR A 75 16.45 0.04 2.96
N GLY A 76 17.60 -0.27 3.57
CA GLY A 76 18.03 -1.62 3.88
C GLY A 76 17.14 -2.32 4.91
N PHE A 77 17.02 -3.64 4.77
CA PHE A 77 16.38 -4.51 5.76
C PHE A 77 17.04 -4.30 7.13
N GLY A 78 16.31 -3.72 8.07
CA GLY A 78 16.70 -3.80 9.48
C GLY A 78 16.70 -5.28 9.90
N SER A 79 17.81 -5.76 10.45
CA SER A 79 17.88 -7.11 11.01
C SER A 79 17.09 -7.13 12.32
N PHE A 80 15.81 -7.47 12.25
CA PHE A 80 14.97 -7.71 13.42
C PHE A 80 15.03 -9.19 13.79
N LYS A 81 15.10 -9.50 15.09
CA LYS A 81 15.21 -10.87 15.63
C LYS A 81 14.11 -11.84 15.16
N THR A 82 12.99 -11.33 14.66
CA THR A 82 11.90 -12.11 14.04
C THR A 82 11.49 -11.46 12.73
N ASN A 83 12.04 -11.97 11.62
CA ASN A 83 11.59 -11.61 10.27
C ASN A 83 10.29 -12.37 9.97
N ARG A 84 9.15 -11.66 9.98
CA ARG A 84 7.86 -12.21 9.57
C ARG A 84 7.81 -12.27 8.04
N TYR A 85 7.23 -13.32 7.46
CA TYR A 85 7.10 -13.50 6.00
C TYR A 85 6.66 -12.23 5.26
N VAL A 86 5.71 -11.49 5.84
CA VAL A 86 5.19 -10.22 5.30
C VAL A 86 6.28 -9.15 5.07
N GLN A 87 7.35 -9.11 5.88
CA GLN A 87 8.45 -8.15 5.71
C GLN A 87 9.31 -8.50 4.49
N ILE A 88 9.58 -9.80 4.26
CA ILE A 88 10.29 -10.28 3.07
C ILE A 88 9.48 -9.96 1.81
N TRP A 89 8.16 -10.24 1.83
CA TRP A 89 7.27 -9.88 0.72
C TRP A 89 7.21 -8.37 0.50
N GLN A 90 7.10 -7.56 1.55
CA GLN A 90 7.07 -6.09 1.43
C GLN A 90 8.36 -5.53 0.85
N ALA A 91 9.51 -6.06 1.24
CA ALA A 91 10.79 -5.63 0.69
C ALA A 91 10.98 -6.09 -0.76
N ARG A 92 10.58 -7.33 -1.12
CA ARG A 92 10.53 -7.78 -2.52
C ARG A 92 9.60 -6.92 -3.38
N TYR A 93 8.43 -6.56 -2.85
CA TYR A 93 7.46 -5.71 -3.56
C TYR A 93 7.98 -4.28 -3.74
N ARG A 94 8.68 -3.73 -2.73
CA ARG A 94 9.37 -2.43 -2.83
C ARG A 94 10.50 -2.46 -3.84
N CYS A 95 11.32 -3.52 -3.88
CA CYS A 95 12.36 -3.68 -4.91
C CYS A 95 11.75 -3.75 -6.33
N HIS A 96 10.66 -4.52 -6.51
CA HIS A 96 9.99 -4.62 -7.80
C HIS A 96 9.35 -3.28 -8.23
N ARG A 97 8.73 -2.54 -7.29
CA ARG A 97 8.19 -1.21 -7.57
C ARG A 97 9.27 -0.19 -7.88
N ALA A 98 10.38 -0.17 -7.15
CA ALA A 98 11.52 0.69 -7.46
C ALA A 98 12.02 0.43 -8.90
N PHE A 99 12.13 -0.83 -9.32
CA PHE A 99 12.47 -1.17 -10.70
C PHE A 99 11.45 -0.67 -11.74
N LYS A 100 10.15 -0.65 -11.40
CA LYS A 100 9.11 -0.12 -12.29
C LYS A 100 9.20 1.40 -12.46
N TYR A 101 9.65 2.14 -11.44
CA TYR A 101 9.90 3.59 -11.52
C TYR A 101 11.10 3.97 -12.39
N TYR A 102 12.09 3.07 -12.58
CA TYR A 102 13.27 3.35 -13.41
C TYR A 102 13.19 2.82 -14.85
N LYS A 103 12.30 1.87 -15.16
CA LYS A 103 12.25 1.22 -16.49
C LYS A 103 11.09 1.68 -17.40
N CYS A 104 10.13 2.44 -16.88
CA CYS A 104 9.08 3.10 -17.68
C CYS A 104 9.06 4.61 -17.40
N ARG A 105 10.15 5.30 -17.74
CA ARG A 105 10.23 6.71 -18.16
C ARG A 105 11.68 7.07 -18.42
#